data_AF-X1HWK3-F1
#
_entry.id   AF-X1HWK3-F1
#
_cell.length_a   1.000
_cell.length_b   1.000
_cell.length_c   1.000
_cell.angle_alpha   90.00
_cell.angle_beta   90.00
_cell.angle_gamma   90.00
#
_symmetry.space_group_name_H-M   'P 1'
#
loop_
_entity.id
_entity.type
_entity.pdbx_description
1 polymer ?
#
loop_
_entity_poly.entity_id
_entity_poly.type
_entity_poly.pdbx_seq_one_letter_code
_entity_poly.pdbx_strand_id
1 'polypeptide(L)'
;YRYRLGRVGRFRLNRKFEQTVDENEMTLRPEDFLSTMKYIIALRNNEGVIDDIDHLGNRRLRTLDELVSDEVRKGLLKLRKTVQERMSLRRDVDELLRIADLVNSKSVSSSINYFFGRGELSQIVDQTNALSQLTHERRLSALGPGGLNRRRAGFEVRDVHISHYGRICPIETPEGTNIGLISSLAIFATVDEYGFLLTPYRKVRNAKVTDEVDYLRADEDMRATIAAPSTVDQETSKIHSGLVLAMKGGELAQVSSDDVDYVDISSKQIVGVSASLIPFLEHDDATEL
;
A
#
# COMPACT_ATOMS: atom_id res chain seq x y z
N TYR A 1 -9.82 14.08 21.96
CA TYR A 1 -9.07 12.81 22.03
C TYR A 1 -7.65 13.03 21.52
N ARG A 2 -6.64 12.70 22.32
CA ARG A 2 -5.21 12.88 21.96
C ARG A 2 -4.65 11.71 21.13
N TYR A 3 -5.39 10.60 21.03
CA TYR A 3 -4.99 9.38 20.32
C TYR A 3 -6.16 8.85 19.47
N ARG A 4 -5.85 8.29 18.30
CA ARG A 4 -6.80 7.59 17.41
C ARG A 4 -6.01 6.52 16.65
N LEU A 5 -6.45 5.27 16.73
CA LEU A 5 -5.90 4.14 15.99
C LEU A 5 -6.20 4.25 14.48
N GLY A 6 -7.38 4.78 14.16
CA GLY A 6 -7.90 4.90 12.79
C GLY A 6 -8.50 3.58 12.27
N ARG A 7 -9.25 3.64 11.16
CA ARG A 7 -9.88 2.46 10.54
C ARG A 7 -8.83 1.40 10.18
N VAL A 8 -7.74 1.82 9.53
CA VAL A 8 -6.66 0.92 9.12
C VAL A 8 -5.97 0.26 10.31
N GLY A 9 -5.71 1.01 11.38
CA GLY A 9 -5.08 0.44 12.58
C GLY A 9 -5.98 -0.61 13.26
N ARG A 10 -7.28 -0.34 13.33
CA ARG A 10 -8.27 -1.32 13.84
C ARG A 10 -8.36 -2.55 12.95
N PHE A 11 -8.44 -2.37 11.63
CA PHE A 11 -8.42 -3.46 10.64
C PHE A 11 -7.19 -4.38 10.80
N ARG A 12 -5.99 -3.81 10.93
CA ARG A 12 -4.77 -4.59 11.14
C ARG A 12 -4.77 -5.35 12.46
N LEU A 13 -5.21 -4.70 13.53
CA LEU A 13 -5.24 -5.30 14.87
C LEU A 13 -6.23 -6.47 14.92
N ASN A 14 -7.40 -6.27 14.32
CA ASN A 14 -8.42 -7.32 14.17
C ASN A 14 -7.90 -8.52 13.39
N ARG A 15 -7.24 -8.31 12.24
CA ARG A 15 -6.65 -9.41 11.46
C ARG A 15 -5.53 -10.11 12.20
N LYS A 16 -4.67 -9.37 12.90
CA LYS A 16 -3.51 -9.93 13.59
C LYS A 16 -3.91 -10.84 14.76
N PHE A 17 -4.96 -10.48 15.49
CA PHE A 17 -5.44 -11.21 16.66
C PHE A 17 -6.77 -11.93 16.43
N GLU A 18 -7.20 -12.06 15.17
CA GLU A 18 -8.46 -12.70 14.76
C GLU A 18 -9.69 -12.20 15.53
N GLN A 19 -9.75 -10.88 15.76
CA GLN A 19 -10.84 -10.24 16.48
C GLN A 19 -11.92 -9.73 15.52
N THR A 20 -13.18 -9.75 15.97
CA THR A 20 -14.35 -9.28 15.22
C THR A 20 -14.87 -7.92 15.71
N VAL A 21 -13.96 -7.03 16.13
CA VAL A 21 -14.32 -5.69 16.62
C VAL A 21 -14.71 -4.78 15.45
N ASP A 22 -15.75 -3.97 15.63
CA ASP A 22 -16.20 -3.02 14.61
C ASP A 22 -15.09 -2.00 14.25
N GLU A 23 -14.99 -1.64 12.96
CA GLU A 23 -13.98 -0.70 12.46
C GLU A 23 -14.14 0.74 12.98
N ASN A 24 -15.33 1.10 13.44
CA ASN A 24 -15.62 2.41 14.03
C ASN A 24 -15.02 2.55 15.44
N GLU A 25 -14.62 1.45 16.07
CA GLU A 25 -13.90 1.44 17.34
C GLU A 25 -12.42 1.83 17.14
N MET A 26 -12.20 3.13 16.95
CA MET A 26 -10.89 3.69 16.58
C MET A 26 -10.00 4.06 17.77
N THR A 27 -10.27 3.50 18.95
CA THR A 27 -9.45 3.63 20.16
C THR A 27 -8.99 2.26 20.63
N LEU A 28 -7.87 2.21 21.37
CA LEU A 28 -7.39 0.97 21.96
C LEU A 28 -8.32 0.51 23.08
N ARG A 29 -8.62 -0.79 23.07
CA ARG A 29 -9.38 -1.48 24.10
C ARG A 29 -8.45 -2.24 25.05
N PRO A 30 -8.87 -2.51 26.29
CA PRO A 30 -8.10 -3.36 27.21
C PRO A 30 -7.79 -4.75 26.61
N GLU A 31 -8.70 -5.31 25.82
CA GLU A 31 -8.49 -6.61 25.16
C GLU A 31 -7.37 -6.57 24.12
N ASP A 32 -7.24 -5.47 23.36
CA ASP A 32 -6.17 -5.29 22.38
C ASP A 32 -4.78 -5.36 23.05
N PHE A 33 -4.68 -4.74 24.23
CA PHE A 33 -3.45 -4.74 25.02
C PHE A 33 -3.13 -6.14 25.56
N LEU A 34 -4.13 -6.85 26.09
CA LEU A 34 -3.97 -8.22 26.57
C LEU A 34 -3.52 -9.16 25.44
N SER A 35 -4.15 -9.08 24.26
CA SER A 35 -3.78 -9.89 23.09
C SER A 35 -2.36 -9.59 22.63
N THR A 36 -1.96 -8.31 22.63
CA THR A 36 -0.58 -7.90 22.30
C THR A 36 0.43 -8.51 23.28
N MET A 37 0.16 -8.43 24.59
CA MET A 37 1.05 -9.02 25.61
C MET A 37 1.15 -10.54 25.49
N LYS A 38 0.02 -11.23 25.24
CA LYS A 38 0.01 -12.67 24.99
C LYS A 38 0.85 -13.03 23.76
N TYR A 39 0.70 -12.28 22.68
CA TYR A 39 1.47 -12.50 21.45
C TYR A 39 2.98 -12.32 21.67
N ILE A 40 3.40 -11.29 22.41
CA ILE A 40 4.81 -11.07 22.75
C ILE A 40 5.37 -12.23 23.59
N ILE A 41 4.60 -12.73 24.56
CA ILE A 41 5.01 -13.87 25.39
C ILE A 41 5.10 -15.15 24.54
N ALA A 42 4.12 -15.39 23.66
CA ALA A 42 4.12 -16.52 22.75
C ALA A 42 5.34 -16.49 21.82
N LEU A 43 5.66 -15.34 21.22
CA LEU A 43 6.88 -15.17 20.41
C LEU A 43 8.15 -15.49 21.19
N ARG A 44 8.22 -15.08 22.46
CA ARG A 44 9.36 -15.41 23.33
C ARG A 44 9.48 -16.92 23.59
N ASN A 45 8.36 -17.63 23.60
CA ASN A 45 8.30 -19.08 23.72
C ASN A 45 8.51 -19.81 22.37
N ASN A 46 8.82 -19.08 21.29
CA ASN A 46 8.89 -19.57 19.91
C ASN A 46 7.55 -20.09 19.36
N GLU A 47 6.44 -19.61 19.92
CA GLU A 47 5.09 -19.89 19.45
C GLU A 47 4.60 -18.67 18.63
N GLY A 48 4.78 -18.74 17.32
CA GLY A 48 4.36 -17.68 16.38
C GLY A 48 5.47 -17.29 15.39
N VAL A 49 5.19 -16.29 14.56
CA VAL A 49 6.09 -15.81 13.51
C VAL A 49 6.37 -14.33 13.73
N ILE A 50 7.64 -13.93 13.61
CA ILE A 50 8.03 -12.51 13.70
C ILE A 50 7.55 -11.80 12.44
N ASP A 51 6.96 -10.62 12.62
CA ASP A 51 6.46 -9.83 11.50
C ASP A 51 7.62 -9.24 10.69
N ASP A 52 7.55 -9.43 9.38
CA ASP A 52 8.44 -8.80 8.41
C ASP A 52 7.97 -7.35 8.14
N ILE A 53 8.87 -6.39 8.36
CA ILE A 53 8.60 -4.95 8.20
C ILE A 53 8.54 -4.50 6.73
N ASP A 54 9.17 -5.24 5.82
CA ASP A 54 9.28 -4.96 4.40
C ASP A 54 8.12 -5.58 3.61
N HIS A 55 7.51 -6.63 4.15
CA HIS A 55 6.33 -7.26 3.57
C HIS A 55 5.20 -6.25 3.30
N LEU A 56 4.66 -6.24 2.08
CA LEU A 56 3.62 -5.28 1.65
C LEU A 56 2.26 -5.45 2.35
N GLY A 57 2.04 -6.54 3.08
CA GLY A 57 0.92 -6.65 4.03
C GLY A 57 1.08 -5.74 5.27
N ASN A 58 2.30 -5.29 5.55
CA ASN A 58 2.62 -4.40 6.68
C ASN A 58 2.88 -2.95 6.26
N ARG A 59 3.06 -2.71 4.96
CA ARG A 59 3.21 -1.40 4.33
C ARG A 59 1.95 -1.04 3.56
N ARG A 60 1.59 0.23 3.54
CA ARG A 60 0.45 0.70 2.76
C ARG A 60 0.77 1.99 2.04
N LEU A 61 0.13 2.17 0.90
CA LEU A 61 0.15 3.42 0.17
C LEU A 61 -0.73 4.44 0.88
N ARG A 62 -0.21 5.66 1.03
CA ARG A 62 -1.01 6.82 1.41
C ARG A 62 -1.36 7.58 0.14
N THR A 63 -2.63 7.64 -0.16
CA THR A 63 -3.16 8.31 -1.34
C THR A 63 -3.24 9.82 -1.11
N LEU A 64 -3.38 10.58 -2.21
CA LEU A 64 -3.41 12.04 -2.19
C LEU A 64 -4.54 12.58 -1.32
N ASP A 65 -5.73 11.99 -1.40
CA ASP A 65 -6.90 12.37 -0.61
C ASP A 65 -6.66 12.22 0.89
N GLU A 66 -5.97 11.16 1.33
CA GLU A 66 -5.63 10.96 2.74
C GLU A 66 -4.62 12.00 3.24
N LEU A 67 -3.58 12.27 2.44
CA LEU A 67 -2.55 13.25 2.78
C LEU A 67 -3.12 14.68 2.87
N VAL A 68 -3.93 15.06 1.88
CA VAL A 68 -4.62 16.36 1.87
C VAL A 68 -5.61 16.44 3.04
N SER A 69 -6.36 15.38 3.32
CA SER A 69 -7.33 15.34 4.43
C SER A 69 -6.66 15.57 5.78
N ASP A 70 -5.48 15.02 6.02
CA ASP A 70 -4.72 15.26 7.26
C ASP A 70 -4.26 16.72 7.38
N GLU A 71 -3.78 17.33 6.30
CA GLU A 71 -3.38 18.75 6.29
C GLU A 71 -4.58 19.69 6.46
N VAL A 72 -5.69 19.42 5.79
CA VAL A 72 -6.94 20.16 5.96
C VAL A 72 -7.44 20.04 7.41
N ARG A 73 -7.39 18.84 8.00
CA ARG A 73 -7.75 18.61 9.39
C ARG A 73 -6.88 19.43 10.35
N LYS A 74 -5.56 19.50 10.13
CA LYS A 74 -4.67 20.37 10.90
C LYS A 74 -5.08 21.84 10.77
N GLY A 75 -5.43 22.30 9.57
CA GLY A 75 -5.98 23.63 9.32
C GLY A 75 -7.26 23.92 10.10
N LEU A 76 -8.21 22.98 10.11
CA LEU A 76 -9.47 23.07 10.85
C LEU A 76 -9.26 23.06 12.37
N LEU A 77 -8.31 22.28 12.88
CA LEU A 77 -7.97 22.27 14.31
C LEU A 77 -7.39 23.62 14.77
N LYS A 78 -6.56 24.26 13.93
CA LYS A 78 -6.07 25.62 14.17
C LYS A 78 -7.21 26.62 14.16
N LEU A 79 -8.09 26.55 13.15
CA LEU A 79 -9.27 27.40 13.06
C LEU A 79 -10.15 27.29 14.30
N ARG A 80 -10.44 26.06 14.76
CA ARG A 80 -11.20 25.81 15.99
C ARG A 80 -10.57 26.50 17.20
N LYS A 81 -9.25 26.39 17.36
CA LYS A 81 -8.53 27.02 18.48
C LYS A 81 -8.67 28.55 18.44
N THR A 82 -8.45 29.16 17.28
CA THR A 82 -8.59 30.61 17.09
C THR A 82 -10.02 31.08 17.37
N VAL A 83 -11.03 30.34 16.93
CA VAL A 83 -12.44 30.64 17.20
C VAL A 83 -12.73 30.58 18.71
N GLN A 84 -12.28 29.53 19.39
CA GLN A 84 -12.45 29.37 20.84
C GLN A 84 -11.77 30.49 21.64
N GLU A 85 -10.57 30.90 21.25
CA GLU A 85 -9.85 32.02 21.86
C GLU A 85 -10.61 33.35 21.65
N ARG A 86 -11.09 33.63 20.43
CA ARG A 86 -11.89 34.83 20.13
C ARG A 86 -13.20 34.87 20.90
N MET A 87 -13.88 33.73 21.02
CA MET A 87 -15.10 33.60 21.82
C MET A 87 -14.82 33.85 23.31
N SER A 88 -13.67 33.42 23.83
CA SER A 88 -13.31 33.58 25.25
C SER A 88 -12.87 35.00 25.63
N LEU A 89 -12.29 35.74 24.68
CA LEU A 89 -11.78 37.10 24.91
C LEU A 89 -12.87 38.17 24.89
N ARG A 90 -14.01 37.93 24.23
CA ARG A 90 -15.11 38.91 24.18
C ARG A 90 -16.05 38.70 25.36
N ARG A 91 -16.15 39.72 26.22
CA ARG A 91 -16.97 39.72 27.44
C ARG A 91 -18.34 40.39 27.26
N ASP A 92 -18.56 41.10 26.15
CA ASP A 92 -19.79 41.86 25.90
C ASP A 92 -20.78 41.02 25.09
N VAL A 93 -21.89 40.63 25.73
CA VAL A 93 -22.91 39.71 25.21
C VAL A 93 -23.93 40.43 24.31
N ASP A 94 -23.94 41.76 24.31
CA ASP A 94 -24.99 42.59 23.69
C ASP A 94 -24.79 42.86 22.19
N GLU A 95 -23.62 42.56 21.61
CA GLU A 95 -23.41 42.64 20.16
C GLU A 95 -23.81 41.35 19.45
N LEU A 96 -24.75 41.44 18.50
CA LEU A 96 -25.13 40.33 17.62
C LEU A 96 -23.92 39.77 16.87
N LEU A 97 -23.49 38.59 17.27
CA LEU A 97 -22.30 37.93 16.78
C LEU A 97 -22.56 37.28 15.42
N ARG A 98 -21.89 37.76 14.35
CA ARG A 98 -21.93 37.07 13.05
C ARG A 98 -20.88 35.98 13.01
N ILE A 99 -21.25 34.79 12.53
CA ILE A 99 -20.33 33.65 12.37
C ILE A 99 -19.13 34.02 11.49
N ALA A 100 -19.34 34.91 10.51
CA ALA A 100 -18.28 35.41 9.62
C ALA A 100 -17.13 36.12 10.35
N ASP A 101 -17.38 36.74 11.51
CA ASP A 101 -16.35 37.46 12.27
C ASP A 101 -15.42 36.51 13.05
N LEU A 102 -15.92 35.31 13.34
CA LEU A 102 -15.18 34.26 14.04
C LEU A 102 -14.37 33.39 13.08
N VAL A 103 -14.95 33.05 11.93
CA VAL A 103 -14.37 32.08 11.00
C VAL A 103 -13.43 32.76 9.99
N ASN A 104 -12.13 32.45 10.09
CA ASN A 104 -11.14 32.91 9.12
C ASN A 104 -10.76 31.79 8.13
N SER A 105 -11.14 31.94 6.86
CA SER A 105 -10.81 30.99 5.79
C SER A 105 -9.31 30.89 5.50
N LYS A 106 -8.53 31.95 5.81
CA LYS A 106 -7.08 32.01 5.55
C LYS A 106 -6.32 30.89 6.24
N SER A 107 -6.75 30.46 7.43
CA SER A 107 -6.08 29.38 8.17
C SER A 107 -6.18 28.04 7.44
N VAL A 108 -7.29 27.77 6.76
CA VAL A 108 -7.49 26.53 6.01
C VAL A 108 -6.80 26.63 4.64
N SER A 109 -6.98 27.75 3.92
CA SER A 109 -6.36 27.95 2.62
C SER A 109 -4.82 27.94 2.69
N SER A 110 -4.23 28.48 3.75
CA SER A 110 -2.79 28.42 3.97
C SER A 110 -2.28 26.99 4.18
N SER A 111 -3.02 26.12 4.87
CA SER A 111 -2.65 24.70 5.00
C SER A 111 -2.67 23.98 3.65
N ILE A 112 -3.69 24.23 2.82
CA ILE A 112 -3.78 23.63 1.48
C ILE A 112 -2.64 24.13 0.58
N ASN A 113 -2.41 25.44 0.56
CA ASN A 113 -1.33 26.04 -0.23
C ASN A 113 0.06 25.55 0.22
N TYR A 114 0.24 25.30 1.51
CA TYR A 114 1.48 24.73 2.03
C TYR A 114 1.70 23.30 1.52
N PHE A 115 0.65 22.46 1.55
CA PHE A 115 0.72 21.08 1.06
C PHE A 115 1.13 21.02 -0.42
N PHE A 116 0.41 21.72 -1.30
CA PHE A 116 0.69 21.69 -2.75
C PHE A 116 1.93 22.50 -3.15
N GLY A 117 2.24 23.58 -2.44
CA GLY A 117 3.34 24.48 -2.81
C GLY A 117 4.70 24.08 -2.22
N ARG A 118 4.73 23.35 -1.09
CA ARG A 118 5.98 22.99 -0.39
C ARG A 118 6.07 21.52 0.00
N GLY A 119 5.06 20.70 -0.28
CA GLY A 119 5.12 19.28 0.01
C GLY A 119 6.17 18.59 -0.85
N GLU A 120 6.99 17.73 -0.24
CA GLU A 120 8.05 16.99 -0.95
C GLU A 120 7.51 16.04 -2.04
N LEU A 121 6.27 15.59 -1.86
CA LEU A 121 5.54 14.73 -2.80
C LEU A 121 4.78 15.54 -3.88
N SER A 122 4.64 16.86 -3.70
CA SER A 122 4.02 17.74 -4.69
C SER A 122 5.10 18.24 -5.64
N GLN A 123 5.33 17.47 -6.71
CA GLN A 123 6.39 17.70 -7.68
C GLN A 123 5.82 18.21 -9.01
N ILE A 124 6.65 18.88 -9.78
CA ILE A 124 6.31 19.26 -11.16
C ILE A 124 6.25 17.96 -11.98
N VAL A 125 5.13 17.74 -12.66
CA VAL A 125 4.92 16.55 -13.50
C VAL A 125 5.97 16.51 -14.61
N ASP A 126 6.48 15.31 -14.88
CA ASP A 126 7.43 15.10 -15.97
C ASP A 126 6.64 14.98 -17.27
N GLN A 127 6.81 15.96 -18.15
CA GLN A 127 6.06 16.09 -19.40
C GLN A 127 6.97 15.92 -20.62
N THR A 128 8.12 15.24 -20.47
CA THR A 128 9.04 15.00 -21.59
C THR A 128 8.36 14.22 -22.72
N ASN A 129 7.55 13.22 -22.37
CA ASN A 129 6.69 12.46 -23.28
C ASN A 129 5.53 11.81 -22.50
N ALA A 130 4.58 11.20 -23.21
CA ALA A 130 3.40 10.59 -22.59
C ALA A 130 3.74 9.44 -21.61
N LEU A 131 4.80 8.67 -21.90
CA LEU A 131 5.26 7.60 -21.03
C LEU A 131 5.86 8.16 -19.73
N SER A 132 6.69 9.21 -19.81
CA SER A 132 7.25 9.90 -18.65
C SER A 132 6.16 10.41 -17.71
N GLN A 133 5.11 11.01 -18.26
CA GLN A 133 3.98 11.48 -17.46
C GLN A 133 3.27 10.32 -16.76
N LEU A 134 2.96 9.25 -17.50
CA LEU A 134 2.26 8.08 -16.97
C LEU A 134 3.08 7.37 -15.89
N THR A 135 4.38 7.18 -16.11
CA THR A 135 5.30 6.63 -15.10
C THR A 135 5.38 7.52 -13.86
N HIS A 136 5.41 8.85 -14.01
CA HIS A 136 5.44 9.76 -12.86
C HIS A 136 4.15 9.68 -12.05
N GLU A 137 2.99 9.64 -12.69
CA GLU A 137 1.69 9.51 -12.01
C GLU A 137 1.54 8.15 -11.28
N ARG A 138 2.24 7.10 -11.73
CA ARG A 138 2.26 5.76 -11.11
C ARG A 138 3.44 5.52 -10.16
N ARG A 139 4.17 6.57 -9.79
CA ARG A 139 5.35 6.50 -8.92
C ARG A 139 4.96 6.34 -7.45
N LEU A 140 5.66 5.45 -6.77
CA LEU A 140 5.62 5.23 -5.34
C LEU A 140 6.87 5.82 -4.68
N SER A 141 6.70 6.39 -3.50
CA SER A 141 7.79 6.95 -2.71
C SER A 141 7.71 6.44 -1.27
N ALA A 142 8.78 5.81 -0.81
CA ALA A 142 8.99 5.51 0.61
C ALA A 142 9.44 6.76 1.40
N LEU A 143 9.81 7.84 0.70
CA LEU A 143 10.20 9.12 1.27
C LEU A 143 9.00 10.04 1.52
N GLY A 144 9.18 11.06 2.35
CA GLY A 144 8.19 12.10 2.60
C GLY A 144 7.61 12.07 4.03
N PRO A 145 6.54 12.83 4.29
CA PRO A 145 5.98 12.98 5.64
C PRO A 145 5.41 11.65 6.17
N GLY A 146 6.06 11.12 7.21
CA GLY A 146 5.71 9.83 7.82
C GLY A 146 6.38 8.62 7.15
N GLY A 147 7.23 8.84 6.15
CA GLY A 147 8.04 7.81 5.50
C GLY A 147 9.48 7.76 6.04
N LEU A 148 10.36 7.13 5.26
CA LEU A 148 11.78 6.98 5.56
C LEU A 148 12.56 8.24 5.20
N ASN A 149 13.65 8.48 5.93
CA ASN A 149 14.64 9.49 5.56
C ASN A 149 15.75 8.84 4.74
N ARG A 150 16.17 9.48 3.64
CA ARG A 150 17.21 8.96 2.72
C ARG A 150 18.49 8.46 3.44
N ARG A 151 18.94 9.18 4.47
CA ARG A 151 20.16 8.84 5.25
C ARG A 151 19.97 7.74 6.30
N ARG A 152 18.72 7.45 6.67
CA ARG A 152 18.36 6.43 7.68
C ARG A 152 17.83 5.14 7.06
N ALA A 153 17.50 5.17 5.76
CA ALA A 153 17.12 3.97 5.04
C ALA A 153 18.36 3.09 4.85
N GLY A 154 18.38 1.94 5.53
CA GLY A 154 19.39 0.90 5.37
C GLY A 154 19.31 0.22 4.01
N PHE A 155 20.10 -0.83 3.82
CA PHE A 155 20.09 -1.64 2.60
C PHE A 155 18.81 -2.49 2.49
N GLU A 156 18.37 -3.12 3.60
CA GLU A 156 17.21 -4.02 3.64
C GLU A 156 15.93 -3.41 3.04
N VAL A 157 15.64 -2.14 3.37
CA VAL A 157 14.43 -1.45 2.87
C VAL A 157 14.48 -1.07 1.39
N ARG A 158 15.64 -1.22 0.74
CA ARG A 158 15.84 -0.94 -0.69
C ARG A 158 15.79 -2.21 -1.53
N ASP A 159 15.91 -3.38 -0.90
CA ASP A 159 15.91 -4.65 -1.59
C ASP A 159 14.52 -5.00 -2.13
N VAL A 160 14.49 -5.83 -3.17
CA VAL A 160 13.25 -6.32 -3.75
C VAL A 160 12.71 -7.43 -2.86
N HIS A 161 11.56 -7.18 -2.25
CA HIS A 161 10.87 -8.15 -1.42
C HIS A 161 9.93 -9.03 -2.26
N ILE A 162 9.75 -10.32 -1.90
CA ILE A 162 8.89 -11.27 -2.63
C ILE A 162 7.45 -10.75 -2.81
N SER A 163 6.92 -10.04 -1.81
CA SER A 163 5.57 -9.47 -1.86
C SER A 163 5.41 -8.37 -2.90
N HIS A 164 6.50 -7.86 -3.49
CA HIS A 164 6.44 -6.89 -4.59
C HIS A 164 5.87 -7.49 -5.87
N TYR A 165 5.90 -8.83 -6.00
CA TYR A 165 5.38 -9.54 -7.16
C TYR A 165 3.97 -9.06 -7.54
N GLY A 166 3.82 -8.62 -8.79
CA GLY A 166 2.55 -8.12 -9.32
C GLY A 166 2.06 -6.77 -8.77
N ARG A 167 2.82 -6.13 -7.85
CA ARG A 167 2.40 -4.92 -7.11
C ARG A 167 3.33 -3.73 -7.35
N ILE A 168 4.64 -3.96 -7.22
CA ILE A 168 5.69 -2.95 -7.45
C ILE A 168 6.63 -3.51 -8.51
N CYS A 169 6.97 -2.67 -9.49
CA CYS A 169 7.93 -3.03 -10.52
C CYS A 169 9.33 -3.21 -9.88
N PRO A 170 9.99 -4.36 -10.05
CA PRO A 170 11.30 -4.62 -9.44
C PRO A 170 12.45 -3.92 -10.18
N ILE A 171 12.26 -3.55 -11.46
CA ILE A 171 13.31 -2.96 -12.30
C ILE A 171 13.19 -1.44 -12.44
N GLU A 172 11.97 -0.89 -12.38
CA GLU A 172 11.75 0.55 -12.56
C GLU A 172 11.99 1.32 -11.25
N THR A 173 13.25 1.67 -11.00
CA THR A 173 13.72 2.49 -9.89
C THR A 173 14.79 3.48 -10.36
N PRO A 174 14.86 4.71 -9.83
CA PRO A 174 15.97 5.60 -10.12
C PRO A 174 17.30 5.02 -9.60
N GLU A 175 18.36 5.22 -10.38
CA GLU A 175 19.71 4.89 -9.95
C GLU A 175 20.23 5.80 -8.83
N GLY A 176 21.29 5.33 -8.16
CA GLY A 176 22.01 6.11 -7.15
C GLY A 176 21.30 6.15 -5.79
N THR A 177 21.21 7.34 -5.18
CA THR A 177 20.82 7.44 -3.76
C THR A 177 19.36 7.07 -3.47
N ASN A 178 18.49 7.10 -4.48
CA ASN A 178 17.05 6.82 -4.35
C ASN A 178 16.67 5.38 -4.74
N ILE A 179 17.63 4.53 -5.09
CA ILE A 179 17.36 3.13 -5.45
C ILE A 179 16.56 2.42 -4.36
N GLY A 180 15.47 1.75 -4.77
CA GLY A 180 14.54 1.03 -3.87
C GLY A 180 13.68 1.92 -2.97
N LEU A 181 13.91 3.24 -2.95
CA LEU A 181 13.11 4.21 -2.18
C LEU A 181 12.05 4.90 -3.04
N ILE A 182 12.28 4.93 -4.35
CA ILE A 182 11.32 5.35 -5.36
C ILE A 182 11.15 4.17 -6.30
N SER A 183 9.91 3.76 -6.51
CA SER A 183 9.58 2.63 -7.38
C SER A 183 8.33 2.96 -8.17
N SER A 184 7.97 2.13 -9.15
CA SER A 184 6.73 2.29 -9.91
C SER A 184 5.75 1.17 -9.59
N LEU A 185 4.45 1.46 -9.68
CA LEU A 185 3.41 0.43 -9.63
C LEU A 185 3.55 -0.54 -10.81
N ALA A 186 3.38 -1.83 -10.53
CA ALA A 186 3.22 -2.81 -11.58
C ALA A 186 1.94 -2.53 -12.41
N ILE A 187 1.85 -3.05 -13.63
CA ILE A 187 0.80 -2.67 -14.60
C ILE A 187 -0.60 -2.91 -14.08
N PHE A 188 -0.85 -4.08 -13.52
CA PHE A 188 -2.18 -4.49 -13.07
C PHE A 188 -2.41 -4.26 -11.57
N ALA A 189 -1.43 -3.68 -10.88
CA ALA A 189 -1.56 -3.37 -9.47
C ALA A 189 -2.67 -2.33 -9.25
N THR A 190 -3.46 -2.55 -8.20
CA THR A 190 -4.48 -1.62 -7.71
C THR A 190 -4.36 -1.44 -6.21
N VAL A 191 -5.18 -0.57 -5.63
CA VAL A 191 -5.13 -0.20 -4.22
C VAL A 191 -6.50 -0.45 -3.58
N ASP A 192 -6.52 -1.10 -2.42
CA ASP A 192 -7.76 -1.30 -1.66
C ASP A 192 -8.19 -0.05 -0.87
N GLU A 193 -9.35 -0.08 -0.22
CA GLU A 193 -9.88 1.05 0.58
C GLU A 193 -8.99 1.43 1.78
N TYR A 194 -8.10 0.53 2.22
CA TYR A 194 -7.18 0.74 3.34
C TYR A 194 -5.80 1.23 2.86
N GLY A 195 -5.55 1.22 1.56
CA GLY A 195 -4.29 1.61 0.95
C GLY A 195 -3.32 0.44 0.70
N PHE A 196 -3.73 -0.82 0.83
CA PHE A 196 -2.87 -1.96 0.50
C PHE A 196 -2.83 -2.21 -1.00
N LEU A 197 -1.66 -2.63 -1.49
CA LEU A 197 -1.49 -2.99 -2.89
C LEU A 197 -2.07 -4.38 -3.16
N LEU A 198 -2.92 -4.43 -4.18
CA LEU A 198 -3.57 -5.63 -4.68
C LEU A 198 -3.01 -5.98 -6.06
N THR A 199 -3.03 -7.27 -6.38
CA THR A 199 -2.74 -7.74 -7.73
C THR A 199 -3.78 -8.79 -8.14
N PRO A 200 -4.22 -8.79 -9.42
CA PRO A 200 -5.28 -9.68 -9.88
C PRO A 200 -4.76 -11.08 -10.23
N TYR A 201 -5.57 -12.09 -9.95
CA TYR A 201 -5.31 -13.49 -10.31
C TYR A 201 -6.57 -14.16 -10.86
N ARG A 202 -6.42 -15.09 -11.80
CA ARG A 202 -7.51 -15.93 -12.29
C ARG A 202 -7.70 -17.11 -11.36
N LYS A 203 -8.93 -17.36 -10.94
CA LYS A 203 -9.25 -18.46 -10.03
C LYS A 203 -9.22 -19.80 -10.76
N VAL A 204 -8.70 -20.83 -10.10
CA VAL A 204 -8.67 -22.21 -10.60
C VAL A 204 -9.73 -23.03 -9.88
N ARG A 205 -10.46 -23.86 -10.62
CA ARG A 205 -11.39 -24.85 -10.07
C ARG A 205 -11.21 -26.17 -10.81
N ASN A 206 -10.92 -27.25 -10.08
CA ASN A 206 -10.69 -28.59 -10.65
C ASN A 206 -9.63 -28.57 -11.77
N ALA A 207 -8.46 -27.98 -11.49
CA ALA A 207 -7.35 -27.80 -12.45
C ALA A 207 -7.72 -27.04 -13.74
N LYS A 208 -8.85 -26.34 -13.77
CA LYS A 208 -9.28 -25.49 -14.89
C LYS A 208 -9.30 -24.02 -14.45
N VAL A 209 -8.63 -23.18 -15.23
CA VAL A 209 -8.64 -21.73 -15.04
C VAL A 209 -10.01 -21.19 -15.43
N THR A 210 -10.56 -20.34 -14.56
CA THR A 210 -11.85 -19.68 -14.76
C THR A 210 -11.66 -18.23 -15.22
N ASP A 211 -12.76 -17.58 -15.61
CA ASP A 211 -12.77 -16.15 -15.96
C ASP A 211 -13.00 -15.24 -14.74
N GLU A 212 -13.18 -15.83 -13.55
CA GLU A 212 -13.26 -15.09 -12.30
C GLU A 212 -11.87 -14.57 -11.92
N VAL A 213 -11.78 -13.25 -11.68
CA VAL A 213 -10.56 -12.57 -11.26
C VAL A 213 -10.71 -12.06 -9.84
N ASP A 214 -9.87 -12.57 -8.94
CA ASP A 214 -9.77 -12.10 -7.56
C ASP A 214 -8.56 -11.18 -7.40
N TYR A 215 -8.71 -10.09 -6.66
CA TYR A 215 -7.61 -9.19 -6.32
C TYR A 215 -7.11 -9.52 -4.92
N LEU A 216 -5.86 -9.96 -4.82
CA LEU A 216 -5.29 -10.44 -3.56
C LEU A 216 -4.29 -9.43 -2.98
N ARG A 217 -4.38 -9.20 -1.66
CA ARG A 217 -3.30 -8.55 -0.91
C ARG A 217 -2.10 -9.48 -0.76
N ALA A 218 -0.95 -8.91 -0.43
CA ALA A 218 0.29 -9.68 -0.23
C ALA A 218 0.15 -10.78 0.83
N ASP A 219 -0.62 -10.56 1.90
CA ASP A 219 -0.82 -11.57 2.94
C ASP A 219 -1.80 -12.68 2.56
N GLU A 220 -2.70 -12.43 1.61
CA GLU A 220 -3.62 -13.43 1.06
C GLU A 220 -2.94 -14.28 -0.02
N ASP A 221 -2.16 -13.61 -0.86
CA ASP A 221 -1.27 -14.19 -1.87
C ASP A 221 -0.33 -15.25 -1.27
N MET A 222 0.33 -14.95 -0.14
CA MET A 222 1.19 -15.91 0.55
C MET A 222 0.47 -17.18 1.04
N ARG A 223 -0.85 -17.14 1.24
CA ARG A 223 -1.64 -18.30 1.68
C ARG A 223 -2.12 -19.16 0.53
N ALA A 224 -2.10 -18.64 -0.68
CA ALA A 224 -2.55 -19.31 -1.89
C ALA A 224 -1.38 -19.99 -2.63
N THR A 225 -1.71 -20.97 -3.46
CA THR A 225 -0.78 -21.56 -4.42
C THR A 225 -1.03 -20.95 -5.80
N ILE A 226 -0.06 -20.17 -6.28
CA ILE A 226 -0.20 -19.36 -7.52
C ILE A 226 0.75 -19.89 -8.59
N ALA A 227 0.22 -20.32 -9.73
CA ALA A 227 1.02 -20.78 -10.86
C ALA A 227 1.19 -19.70 -11.93
N ALA A 228 2.27 -19.81 -12.71
CA ALA A 228 2.55 -18.91 -13.82
C ALA A 228 1.61 -19.16 -15.01
N PRO A 229 1.37 -18.16 -15.90
CA PRO A 229 0.47 -18.31 -17.06
C PRO A 229 0.91 -19.41 -18.03
N SER A 230 2.21 -19.69 -18.09
CA SER A 230 2.81 -20.72 -18.96
C SER A 230 2.43 -22.15 -18.56
N THR A 231 1.86 -22.36 -17.37
CA THR A 231 1.40 -23.68 -16.90
C THR A 231 0.03 -24.08 -17.46
N VAL A 232 -0.63 -23.17 -18.17
CA VAL A 232 -2.01 -23.32 -18.67
C VAL A 232 -2.00 -23.60 -20.17
N ASP A 233 -2.73 -24.64 -20.56
CA ASP A 233 -3.06 -24.94 -21.95
C ASP A 233 -4.06 -23.90 -22.48
N GLN A 234 -3.67 -23.16 -23.53
CA GLN A 234 -4.46 -22.04 -24.05
C GLN A 234 -5.77 -22.47 -24.73
N GLU A 235 -5.84 -23.68 -25.29
CA GLU A 235 -7.04 -24.15 -25.99
C GLU A 235 -8.10 -24.64 -25.01
N THR A 236 -7.67 -25.31 -23.94
CA THR A 236 -8.56 -25.97 -22.98
C THR A 236 -8.77 -25.19 -21.69
N SER A 237 -7.93 -24.18 -21.44
CA SER A 237 -7.84 -23.44 -20.17
C SER A 237 -7.58 -24.35 -18.96
N LYS A 238 -6.95 -25.52 -19.18
CA LYS A 238 -6.58 -26.45 -18.12
C LYS A 238 -5.11 -26.31 -17.78
N ILE A 239 -4.77 -26.53 -16.52
CA ILE A 239 -3.38 -26.64 -16.08
C ILE A 239 -2.82 -27.97 -16.59
N HIS A 240 -1.56 -27.98 -17.01
CA HIS A 240 -0.88 -29.22 -17.40
C HIS A 240 -0.91 -30.24 -16.27
N SER A 241 -1.26 -31.49 -16.59
CA SER A 241 -1.42 -32.55 -15.60
C SER A 241 -0.09 -32.93 -14.94
N GLY A 242 -0.13 -33.19 -13.63
CA GLY A 242 1.02 -33.67 -12.87
C GLY A 242 1.61 -32.57 -11.98
N LEU A 243 2.93 -32.47 -11.96
CA LEU A 243 3.63 -31.47 -11.15
C LEU A 243 3.89 -30.21 -11.99
N VAL A 244 3.48 -29.06 -11.44
CA VAL A 244 3.71 -27.73 -12.03
C VAL A 244 4.48 -26.84 -11.05
N LEU A 245 5.24 -25.89 -11.58
CA LEU A 245 5.90 -24.88 -10.77
C LEU A 245 4.88 -23.81 -10.35
N ALA A 246 4.81 -23.55 -9.05
CA ALA A 246 3.96 -22.54 -8.46
C ALA A 246 4.65 -21.86 -7.26
N MET A 247 4.22 -20.65 -6.95
CA MET A 247 4.54 -19.97 -5.70
C MET A 247 3.62 -20.51 -4.60
N LYS A 248 4.20 -21.00 -3.51
CA LYS A 248 3.46 -21.49 -2.33
C LYS A 248 4.16 -21.00 -1.07
N GLY A 249 3.45 -20.24 -0.23
CA GLY A 249 4.04 -19.72 1.00
C GLY A 249 5.15 -18.68 0.78
N GLY A 250 5.22 -18.07 -0.41
CA GLY A 250 6.29 -17.14 -0.78
C GLY A 250 7.54 -17.81 -1.38
N GLU A 251 7.53 -19.12 -1.59
CA GLU A 251 8.64 -19.86 -2.19
C GLU A 251 8.21 -20.59 -3.48
N LEU A 252 9.15 -20.76 -4.40
CA LEU A 252 8.94 -21.57 -5.60
C LEU A 252 8.95 -23.06 -5.24
N ALA A 253 7.87 -23.77 -5.57
CA ALA A 253 7.73 -25.20 -5.31
C ALA A 253 7.10 -25.92 -6.52
N GLN A 254 7.38 -27.22 -6.63
CA GLN A 254 6.59 -28.11 -7.50
C GLN A 254 5.38 -28.61 -6.73
N VAL A 255 4.19 -28.36 -7.27
CA VAL A 255 2.91 -28.73 -6.66
C VAL A 255 2.07 -29.53 -7.64
N SER A 256 1.10 -30.30 -7.13
CA SER A 256 0.12 -30.94 -8.00
C SER A 256 -0.71 -29.87 -8.73
N SER A 257 -1.07 -30.12 -9.99
CA SER A 257 -1.99 -29.26 -10.75
C SER A 257 -3.33 -29.04 -10.04
N ASP A 258 -3.75 -30.00 -9.20
CA ASP A 258 -4.99 -29.94 -8.42
C ASP A 258 -4.88 -29.04 -7.18
N ASP A 259 -3.65 -28.76 -6.72
CA ASP A 259 -3.37 -27.91 -5.55
C ASP A 259 -3.21 -26.43 -5.91
N VAL A 260 -3.30 -26.08 -7.20
CA VAL A 260 -3.20 -24.69 -7.67
C VAL A 260 -4.51 -23.96 -7.44
N ASP A 261 -4.46 -22.87 -6.67
CA ASP A 261 -5.63 -22.04 -6.35
C ASP A 261 -5.86 -20.96 -7.41
N TYR A 262 -4.76 -20.41 -7.93
CA TYR A 262 -4.77 -19.22 -8.78
C TYR A 262 -3.70 -19.29 -9.88
N VAL A 263 -3.92 -18.55 -10.96
CA VAL A 263 -2.92 -18.31 -12.03
C VAL A 263 -2.80 -16.81 -12.28
N ASP A 264 -1.59 -16.33 -12.52
CA ASP A 264 -1.35 -14.94 -12.95
C ASP A 264 -2.20 -14.58 -14.18
N ILE A 265 -2.65 -13.34 -14.28
CA ILE A 265 -3.45 -12.90 -15.44
C ILE A 265 -2.60 -12.73 -16.70
N SER A 266 -1.30 -12.45 -16.55
CA SER A 266 -0.38 -12.15 -17.65
C SER A 266 1.07 -12.29 -17.19
N SER A 267 1.97 -12.70 -18.10
CA SER A 267 3.41 -12.68 -17.83
C SER A 267 3.95 -11.26 -17.57
N LYS A 268 3.26 -10.24 -18.08
CA LYS A 268 3.62 -8.82 -17.86
C LYS A 268 3.17 -8.29 -16.50
N GLN A 269 2.53 -9.12 -15.67
CA GLN A 269 2.00 -8.68 -14.38
C GLN A 269 3.07 -8.21 -13.40
N ILE A 270 4.28 -8.72 -13.51
CA ILE A 270 5.40 -8.42 -12.61
C ILE A 270 6.04 -7.05 -12.85
N VAL A 271 5.88 -6.48 -14.04
CA VAL A 271 6.60 -5.26 -14.44
C VAL A 271 5.71 -4.02 -14.45
N GLY A 272 6.37 -2.86 -14.40
CA GLY A 272 5.78 -1.54 -14.60
C GLY A 272 5.52 -1.23 -16.07
N VAL A 273 4.90 -0.07 -16.32
CA VAL A 273 4.40 0.27 -17.66
C VAL A 273 5.55 0.47 -18.65
N SER A 274 6.61 1.19 -18.26
CA SER A 274 7.77 1.43 -19.12
C SER A 274 8.50 0.13 -19.48
N ALA A 275 8.84 -0.67 -18.47
CA ALA A 275 9.49 -1.97 -18.62
C ALA A 275 8.74 -2.93 -19.57
N SER A 276 7.40 -2.91 -19.56
CA SER A 276 6.60 -3.79 -20.42
C SER A 276 6.61 -3.46 -21.91
N LEU A 277 7.15 -2.29 -22.27
CA LEU A 277 7.33 -1.82 -23.63
C LEU A 277 8.70 -2.22 -24.20
N ILE A 278 9.61 -2.73 -23.37
CA ILE A 278 10.91 -3.24 -23.80
C ILE A 278 10.68 -4.61 -24.47
N PRO A 279 11.01 -4.76 -25.77
CA PRO A 279 10.93 -6.05 -26.43
C PRO A 279 12.06 -6.95 -25.94
N PHE A 280 11.80 -8.26 -25.83
CA PHE A 280 12.81 -9.24 -25.42
C PHE A 280 13.41 -8.99 -24.04
N LEU A 281 12.63 -8.40 -23.12
CA LEU A 281 13.01 -8.12 -21.74
C LEU A 281 13.64 -9.33 -21.03
N GLU A 282 13.18 -10.54 -21.37
CA GLU A 282 13.70 -11.82 -20.86
C GLU A 282 15.14 -12.15 -21.25
N HIS A 283 15.72 -11.43 -22.21
CA HIS A 283 17.08 -11.62 -22.73
C HIS A 283 18.08 -10.59 -22.22
N ASP A 284 17.61 -9.53 -21.54
CA ASP A 284 18.44 -8.45 -21.02
C ASP A 284 18.76 -8.66 -19.52
N ASP A 285 19.93 -8.17 -19.07
CA ASP A 285 20.29 -8.20 -17.65
C ASP A 285 19.49 -7.13 -16.89
N ALA A 286 19.00 -7.47 -15.70
CA ALA A 286 18.22 -6.57 -14.85
C ALA A 286 18.95 -5.29 -14.44
N THR A 287 20.29 -5.27 -14.52
CA THR A 287 21.09 -4.06 -14.25
C THR A 287 21.17 -3.11 -15.45
N GLU A 288 20.97 -3.63 -16.66
CA GLU A 288 20.99 -2.84 -17.91
C GLU A 288 19.59 -2.32 -18.29
N LEU A 289 18.55 -2.75 -17.56
CA LEU A 289 17.12 -2.41 -17.71
C LEU A 289 16.67 -1.30 -16.75
#